data_AF-A0A969JVI4-F1
#
_entry.id   AF-A0A969JVI4-F1
#
_cell.length_a   1.000
_cell.length_b   1.000
_cell.length_c   1.000
_cell.angle_alpha   90.00
_cell.angle_beta   90.00
_cell.angle_gamma   90.00
#
_symmetry.space_group_name_H-M   'P 1'
#
loop_
_entity.id
_entity.type
_entity.pdbx_description
1 polymer ?
#
loop_
_entity_poly.entity_id
_entity_poly.type
_entity_poly.pdbx_seq_one_letter_code
_entity_poly.pdbx_strand_id
1 'polypeptide(L)'
;MNDFLVVLQKSNFLDQDKTRIVQAEKGEDTQLSPVALPGPDGQSGGGQSDQLPKLPAKVNFKIETELAKVSTDELLRELDRKGAVGLVSRIETLKEKGVIKP
;
A
#
# COMPACT_ATOMS: atom_id res chain seq x y z
N MET A 1 1.05 -3.33 17.53
CA MET A 1 1.29 -4.45 16.58
C MET A 1 1.09 -3.90 15.18
N ASN A 2 1.91 -4.27 14.19
CA ASN A 2 1.77 -3.80 12.80
C ASN A 2 1.02 -4.87 12.00
N ASP A 3 -0.28 -4.68 11.82
CA ASP A 3 -1.16 -5.66 11.17
C ASP A 3 -0.88 -5.76 9.66
N PHE A 4 -0.38 -4.69 9.05
CA PHE A 4 0.02 -4.69 7.65
C PHE A 4 1.22 -5.63 7.41
N LEU A 5 2.19 -5.66 8.32
CA LEU A 5 3.29 -6.63 8.25
C LEU A 5 2.76 -8.06 8.27
N VAL A 6 1.78 -8.36 9.12
CA VAL A 6 1.15 -9.68 9.21
C VAL A 6 0.41 -10.04 7.92
N VAL A 7 -0.26 -9.07 7.30
CA VAL A 7 -0.89 -9.27 5.98
C VAL A 7 0.14 -9.61 4.92
N LEU A 8 1.26 -8.89 4.88
CA LEU A 8 2.35 -9.17 3.92
C LEU A 8 2.98 -10.54 4.16
N GLN A 9 3.21 -10.93 5.41
CA GLN A 9 3.75 -12.23 5.79
C GLN A 9 2.84 -13.40 5.44
N LYS A 10 1.53 -13.17 5.32
CA LYS A 10 0.55 -14.18 4.90
C LYS A 10 0.32 -14.24 3.39
N SER A 11 1.02 -13.41 2.62
CA SER A 11 0.92 -13.39 1.16
C SER A 11 1.61 -14.60 0.55
N ASN A 12 0.93 -15.29 -0.37
CA ASN A 12 1.56 -16.36 -1.18
C ASN A 12 2.57 -15.83 -2.21
N PHE A 13 2.61 -14.51 -2.43
CA PHE A 13 3.50 -13.86 -3.39
C PHE A 13 4.82 -13.38 -2.77
N LEU A 14 4.85 -13.21 -1.45
CA LEU A 14 5.99 -12.63 -0.75
C LEU A 14 6.65 -13.68 0.13
N ASP A 15 7.97 -13.60 0.24
CA ASP A 15 8.72 -14.46 1.14
C ASP A 15 8.51 -14.00 2.59
N GLN A 16 7.87 -14.85 3.38
CA GLN A 16 7.51 -14.57 4.76
C GLN A 16 8.75 -14.29 5.63
N ASP A 17 9.82 -15.06 5.45
CA ASP A 17 11.04 -14.99 6.26
C ASP A 17 11.86 -13.73 5.94
N LYS A 18 11.69 -13.21 4.72
CA LYS A 18 12.30 -11.95 4.26
C LYS A 18 11.45 -10.72 4.53
N THR A 19 10.16 -10.89 4.86
CA THR A 19 9.23 -9.78 5.11
C THR A 19 9.35 -9.24 6.54
N ARG A 20 10.04 -8.10 6.70
CA ARG A 20 10.32 -7.51 8.01
C ARG A 20 10.38 -5.99 8.01
N ILE A 21 10.16 -5.40 9.18
CA ILE A 21 10.38 -3.96 9.42
C ILE A 21 11.89 -3.74 9.56
N VAL A 22 12.46 -2.85 8.75
CA VAL A 22 13.87 -2.46 8.82
C VAL A 22 14.08 -1.10 9.51
N GLN A 23 13.03 -0.29 9.61
CA GLN A 23 13.08 1.03 10.25
C GLN A 23 11.72 1.39 10.83
N ALA A 24 11.71 2.04 11.99
CA ALA A 24 10.52 2.58 12.64
C ALA A 24 10.86 3.92 13.29
N GLU A 25 10.25 5.00 12.81
CA GLU A 25 10.55 6.36 13.28
C GLU A 25 9.27 7.09 13.65
N LYS A 26 9.30 7.80 14.78
CA LYS A 26 8.21 8.68 15.18
C LYS A 26 8.24 9.90 14.27
N GLY A 27 7.21 10.06 13.45
CA GLY A 27 6.98 11.26 12.65
C GLY A 27 6.59 12.46 13.52
N GLU A 28 6.37 13.59 12.88
CA GLU A 28 6.06 14.84 13.56
C GLU A 28 4.56 14.96 13.87
N ASP A 29 4.23 15.72 14.91
CA ASP A 29 2.85 16.08 15.22
C ASP A 29 2.26 16.88 14.05
N THR A 30 1.15 16.41 13.51
CA THR A 30 0.49 17.10 12.38
C THR A 30 -0.48 18.14 12.91
N GLN A 31 -0.24 19.42 12.61
CA GLN A 31 -1.22 20.47 12.82
C GLN A 31 -2.23 20.49 11.67
N LEU A 32 -3.52 20.43 11.99
CA LEU A 32 -4.56 20.65 10.99
C LEU A 32 -4.48 22.09 10.49
N SER A 33 -4.64 22.29 9.18
CA SER A 33 -4.84 23.62 8.60
C SER A 33 -6.34 23.85 8.42
N PRO A 34 -6.87 25.06 8.68
CA PRO A 34 -8.26 25.37 8.40
C PRO A 34 -8.58 25.15 6.91
N VAL A 35 -9.68 24.46 6.61
CA VAL A 35 -10.24 24.44 5.26
C VAL A 35 -10.90 25.80 5.02
N ALA A 36 -10.42 26.56 4.04
CA ALA A 36 -11.08 27.80 3.62
C ALA A 36 -12.36 27.44 2.85
N LEU A 37 -13.51 27.54 3.52
CA LEU A 37 -14.81 27.47 2.84
C LEU A 37 -15.18 28.88 2.35
N PRO A 38 -15.57 29.05 1.06
CA PRO A 38 -16.06 30.33 0.58
C PRO A 38 -17.42 30.65 1.22
N GLY A 39 -17.49 31.73 2.00
CA GLY A 39 -18.73 32.28 2.53
C GLY A 39 -19.46 33.16 1.49
N PRO A 40 -20.76 33.42 1.66
CA PRO A 40 -21.60 34.11 0.66
C PRO A 40 -21.17 35.55 0.34
N ASP A 41 -20.37 36.20 1.19
CA ASP A 41 -19.99 37.62 1.04
C ASP A 41 -18.49 37.86 0.81
N GLY A 42 -17.74 36.83 0.37
CA GLY A 42 -16.30 36.96 0.08
C GLY A 42 -15.40 37.16 1.31
N GLN A 43 -15.96 37.20 2.52
CA GLN A 43 -15.20 37.08 3.76
C GLN A 43 -15.00 35.60 4.08
N SER A 44 -13.74 35.16 4.06
CA SER A 44 -13.34 33.85 4.56
C SER A 44 -13.63 33.79 6.05
N GLY A 45 -14.80 33.28 6.42
CA GLY A 45 -15.20 33.01 7.80
C GLY A 45 -14.46 31.81 8.37
N GLY A 46 -13.14 31.90 8.48
CA GLY A 46 -12.34 31.00 9.29
C GLY A 46 -12.49 31.43 10.75
N GLY A 47 -13.22 30.66 11.55
CA GLY A 47 -13.38 30.92 12.98
C GLY A 47 -12.02 31.14 13.65
N GLN A 48 -11.90 32.23 14.40
CA GLN A 48 -10.67 32.62 15.08
C GLN A 48 -10.27 31.58 16.12
N SER A 49 -9.19 30.86 15.81
CA SER A 49 -8.06 30.55 16.69
C SER A 49 -8.32 30.47 18.18
N ASP A 50 -8.74 29.29 18.65
CA ASP A 50 -8.22 28.75 19.90
C ASP A 50 -7.72 27.34 19.59
N GLN A 51 -6.39 27.21 19.52
CA GLN A 51 -5.58 26.05 19.14
C GLN A 51 -6.30 24.93 18.34
N LEU A 52 -6.05 24.90 17.02
CA LEU A 52 -6.44 23.75 16.21
C LEU A 52 -5.89 22.45 16.83
N PRO A 53 -6.70 21.38 16.89
CA PRO A 53 -6.29 20.15 17.55
C PRO A 53 -5.03 19.60 16.87
N LYS A 54 -4.00 19.35 17.68
CA LYS A 54 -2.79 18.66 17.23
C LYS A 54 -3.10 17.17 17.10
N LEU A 55 -2.88 16.63 15.91
CA LEU A 55 -2.94 15.18 15.73
C LEU A 55 -1.66 14.56 16.31
N PRO A 56 -1.78 13.40 16.97
CA PRO A 56 -0.61 12.71 17.49
C PRO A 56 0.33 12.34 16.34
N ALA A 57 1.64 12.45 16.59
CA ALA A 57 2.69 11.91 15.75
C ALA A 57 2.40 10.47 15.27
N LYS A 58 2.47 10.28 13.95
CA LYS A 58 2.37 8.94 13.32
C LYS A 58 3.73 8.27 13.31
N VAL A 59 3.77 6.94 13.32
CA VAL A 59 5.03 6.19 13.17
C VAL A 59 5.20 5.81 11.70
N ASN A 60 6.34 6.16 11.12
CA ASN A 60 6.75 5.77 9.78
C ASN A 60 7.50 4.44 9.85
N PHE A 61 7.01 3.43 9.13
CA PHE A 61 7.66 2.13 9.04
C PHE A 61 8.24 1.92 7.64
N LYS A 62 9.48 1.44 7.56
CA LYS A 62 10.06 0.90 6.32
C LYS A 62 10.03 -0.62 6.39
N ILE A 63 9.32 -1.24 5.45
CA ILE A 63 9.21 -2.70 5.33
C ILE A 63 10.01 -3.14 4.11
N GLU A 64 10.82 -4.16 4.29
CA GLU A 64 11.58 -4.83 3.24
C GLU A 64 11.06 -6.26 3.06
N THR A 65 11.04 -6.75 1.83
CA THR A 65 10.53 -8.08 1.46
C THR A 65 11.12 -8.54 0.13
N GLU A 66 10.98 -9.84 -0.17
CA GLU A 66 11.37 -10.48 -1.43
C GLU A 66 10.18 -11.25 -2.01
N LEU A 67 10.23 -11.59 -3.31
CA LEU A 67 9.22 -12.47 -3.92
C LEU A 67 9.42 -13.92 -3.45
N ALA A 68 8.32 -14.62 -3.22
CA ALA A 68 8.35 -16.03 -2.86
C ALA A 68 8.97 -16.88 -3.98
N LYS A 69 9.74 -17.91 -3.60
CA LYS A 69 10.33 -18.90 -4.52
C LYS A 69 9.30 -19.97 -4.89
N VAL A 70 8.26 -19.56 -5.60
CA VAL A 70 7.22 -20.44 -6.16
C VAL A 70 7.36 -20.55 -7.67
N SER A 71 6.87 -21.65 -8.25
CA SER A 71 6.94 -21.84 -9.70
C SER A 71 6.02 -20.85 -10.43
N THR A 72 6.35 -20.54 -11.69
CA THR A 72 5.54 -19.66 -12.54
C THR A 72 4.09 -20.16 -12.66
N ASP A 73 3.89 -21.47 -12.75
CA ASP A 73 2.56 -22.06 -12.87
C ASP A 73 1.74 -21.90 -11.59
N GLU A 74 2.36 -22.02 -10.42
CA GLU A 74 1.71 -21.74 -9.13
C GLU A 74 1.33 -20.27 -9.00
N LEU A 75 2.20 -19.34 -9.43
CA LEU A 75 1.92 -17.91 -9.46
C LEU A 75 0.73 -17.58 -10.36
N LEU A 76 0.68 -18.16 -11.56
CA LEU A 76 -0.43 -17.96 -12.50
C LEU A 76 -1.75 -18.49 -11.94
N ARG A 77 -1.72 -19.66 -11.28
CA ARG A 77 -2.91 -20.21 -10.60
C ARG A 77 -3.38 -19.33 -9.44
N GLU A 78 -2.45 -18.79 -8.64
CA GLU A 78 -2.82 -17.86 -7.56
C GLU A 78 -3.37 -16.54 -8.12
N LEU A 79 -2.81 -16.00 -9.21
CA LEU A 79 -3.35 -14.82 -9.88
C LEU A 79 -4.79 -15.06 -10.37
N ASP A 80 -5.05 -16.22 -10.98
CA ASP A 80 -6.39 -16.62 -11.43
C ASP A 80 -7.37 -16.69 -10.24
N ARG A 81 -6.99 -17.38 -9.15
CA ARG A 81 -7.78 -17.48 -7.92
C ARG A 81 -8.07 -16.14 -7.25
N LYS A 82 -7.17 -15.17 -7.38
CA LYS A 82 -7.34 -13.80 -6.86
C LYS A 82 -8.12 -12.89 -7.81
N GLY A 83 -8.63 -13.42 -8.92
CA GLY A 83 -9.50 -12.70 -9.86
C GLY A 83 -8.76 -11.95 -10.96
N ALA A 84 -7.46 -12.20 -11.15
CA ALA A 84 -6.66 -11.58 -12.21
C ALA A 84 -6.74 -12.34 -13.55
N VAL A 85 -7.91 -12.92 -13.87
CA VAL A 85 -8.14 -13.78 -15.04
C VAL A 85 -7.64 -13.13 -16.34
N GLY A 86 -7.96 -11.86 -16.56
CA GLY A 86 -7.55 -11.14 -17.78
C GLY A 86 -6.04 -10.92 -17.90
N LEU A 87 -5.31 -10.91 -16.78
CA LEU A 87 -3.84 -10.83 -16.79
C LEU A 87 -3.25 -12.20 -17.10
N VAL A 88 -3.78 -13.27 -16.52
CA VAL A 88 -3.38 -14.65 -16.79
C VAL A 88 -3.55 -14.97 -18.28
N SER A 89 -4.72 -14.69 -18.87
CA SER A 89 -4.95 -14.94 -20.30
C SER A 89 -4.01 -14.14 -21.21
N ARG A 90 -3.63 -12.92 -20.83
CA ARG A 90 -2.65 -12.14 -21.58
C ARG A 90 -1.25 -12.73 -21.48
N ILE A 91 -0.84 -13.21 -20.31
CA ILE A 91 0.46 -13.89 -20.15
C ILE A 91 0.49 -15.17 -20.97
N GLU A 92 -0.57 -15.98 -20.93
CA GLU A 92 -0.71 -17.18 -21.75
C GLU A 92 -0.64 -16.86 -23.25
N THR A 93 -1.38 -15.84 -23.71
CA THR A 93 -1.32 -15.38 -25.11
C THR A 93 0.09 -14.96 -25.50
N LEU A 94 0.83 -14.28 -24.63
CA LEU A 94 2.20 -13.85 -24.92
C LEU A 94 3.19 -15.02 -24.90
N LYS A 95 2.97 -16.04 -24.05
CA LYS A 95 3.71 -17.32 -24.09
C LYS A 95 3.46 -18.06 -25.40
N GLU A 96 2.20 -18.19 -25.83
CA GLU A 96 1.81 -18.84 -27.09
C GLU A 96 2.42 -18.14 -28.31
N LYS A 97 2.47 -16.80 -28.28
CA LYS A 97 3.10 -15.99 -29.33
C LYS A 97 4.64 -16.00 -29.27
N GLY A 98 5.24 -16.70 -28.31
CA GLY A 98 6.69 -16.80 -28.14
C GLY A 98 7.37 -15.50 -27.71
N VAL A 99 6.62 -14.51 -27.22
CA VAL A 99 7.16 -13.23 -26.72
C VAL A 99 7.84 -13.42 -25.36
N ILE A 100 7.31 -14.35 -24.55
CA ILE A 100 7.86 -14.72 -23.24
C ILE A 100 8.25 -16.20 -23.28
N LYS A 101 9.44 -16.51 -22.77
CA LYS A 101 9.90 -17.90 -22.65
C LYS A 101 9.25 -18.58 -21.45
N PRO A 102 9.00 -19.91 -21.52
CA PRO A 102 8.42 -20.67 -20.42
C PRO A 102 9.27 -20.64 -19.16
#